data_AF-A0A1C6EN76-F1
#
_entry.id   AF-A0A1C6EN76-F1
#
_cell.length_a   1.000
_cell.length_b   1.000
_cell.length_c   1.000
_cell.angle_alpha   90.00
_cell.angle_beta   90.00
_cell.angle_gamma   90.00
#
_symmetry.space_group_name_H-M   'P 1'
#
loop_
_entity.id
_entity.type
_entity.pdbx_description
1 polymer ?
#
loop_
_entity_poly.entity_id
_entity_poly.type
_entity_poly.pdbx_seq_one_letter_code
_entity_poly.pdbx_strand_id
1 'polypeptide(L)'
;MPNIKPVSDLRNYTEVLKEVDVSNRVYLTRNGHGQYGILTMAEIDELDRYRAAYTLSSKLKSSEERANKEGWISADDLEKELVV
;
A
#
# COMPACT_ATOMS: atom_id res chain seq x y z
N MET A 1 7.14 -12.31 -16.43
CA MET A 1 7.83 -13.31 -15.59
C MET A 1 8.48 -12.54 -14.45
N PRO A 2 8.36 -12.93 -13.17
CA PRO A 2 8.92 -12.14 -12.07
C PRO A 2 10.44 -12.08 -12.19
N ASN A 3 11.01 -10.87 -12.11
CA ASN A 3 12.46 -10.67 -12.13
C ASN A 3 13.01 -10.96 -10.73
N ILE A 4 13.65 -12.12 -10.55
CA ILE A 4 14.12 -12.62 -9.25
C ILE A 4 15.64 -12.71 -9.27
N LYS A 5 16.30 -12.08 -8.29
CA LYS A 5 17.76 -12.07 -8.14
C LYS A 5 18.18 -12.40 -6.70
N PRO A 6 19.36 -12.96 -6.45
CA PRO A 6 19.89 -13.06 -5.09
C PRO A 6 20.31 -11.68 -4.57
N VAL A 7 20.23 -11.47 -3.26
CA VAL A 7 20.67 -10.21 -2.62
C VAL A 7 22.16 -9.91 -2.89
N SER A 8 22.96 -10.93 -3.21
CA SER A 8 24.36 -10.78 -3.60
C SER A 8 24.56 -10.01 -4.90
N ASP A 9 23.56 -9.95 -5.79
CA ASP A 9 23.65 -9.19 -7.04
C ASP A 9 23.70 -7.68 -6.79
N LEU A 10 23.25 -7.22 -5.62
CA LEU A 10 23.38 -5.82 -5.20
C LEU A 10 24.84 -5.37 -5.03
N ARG A 11 25.82 -6.28 -5.05
CA ARG A 11 27.24 -5.90 -5.17
C ARG A 11 27.50 -5.03 -6.41
N ASN A 12 26.73 -5.25 -7.48
CA ASN A 12 26.67 -4.37 -8.64
C ASN A 12 25.25 -3.85 -8.82
N TYR A 13 24.79 -3.04 -7.87
CA TYR A 13 23.44 -2.51 -7.84
C TYR A 13 23.06 -1.73 -9.11
N THR A 14 24.01 -1.12 -9.82
CA THR A 14 23.75 -0.36 -11.05
C THR A 14 23.10 -1.23 -12.13
N GLU A 15 23.55 -2.47 -12.32
CA GLU A 15 22.94 -3.38 -13.30
C GLU A 15 21.56 -3.83 -12.86
N VAL A 16 21.37 -4.05 -11.55
CA VAL A 16 20.05 -4.40 -11.00
C VAL A 16 19.06 -3.26 -11.23
N LEU A 17 19.46 -2.00 -10.98
CA LEU A 17 18.58 -0.84 -11.12
C LEU A 17 18.18 -0.55 -12.57
N LYS A 18 19.00 -0.90 -13.56
CA LYS A 18 18.64 -0.78 -14.99
C LYS A 18 17.45 -1.67 -15.39
N GLU A 19 17.21 -2.73 -14.63
CA GLU A 19 16.10 -3.67 -14.87
C GLU A 19 14.82 -3.29 -14.11
N VAL A 20 14.85 -2.23 -13.28
CA VAL A 20 13.71 -1.78 -12.48
C VAL A 20 12.95 -0.69 -13.23
N ASP A 21 11.71 -0.98 -13.58
CA ASP A 21 10.76 -0.01 -14.13
C ASP A 21 9.34 -0.27 -13.59
N VAL A 22 8.38 0.58 -13.95
CA VAL A 22 6.99 0.53 -13.45
C VAL A 22 6.29 -0.81 -13.80
N SER A 23 6.67 -1.43 -14.92
CA SER A 23 6.13 -2.73 -15.36
C SER A 23 6.99 -3.91 -14.90
N ASN A 24 8.20 -3.66 -14.38
CA ASN A 24 9.18 -4.67 -14.05
C ASN A 24 9.88 -4.40 -12.73
N ARG A 25 9.29 -4.91 -11.65
CA ARG A 25 9.90 -4.93 -10.31
C ARG A 25 10.92 -6.06 -10.17
N VAL A 26 11.98 -5.79 -9.40
CA VAL A 26 12.97 -6.81 -9.03
C VAL A 26 12.65 -7.35 -7.64
N TYR A 27 12.57 -8.67 -7.51
CA TYR A 27 12.46 -9.37 -6.24
C TYR A 27 13.81 -9.93 -5.84
N LEU A 28 14.21 -9.69 -4.60
CA LEU A 28 15.48 -10.17 -4.07
C LEU A 28 15.26 -11.36 -3.14
N THR A 29 16.10 -12.38 -3.32
CA THR A 29 16.13 -13.58 -2.48
C THR A 29 17.34 -13.60 -1.56
N ARG A 30 17.17 -14.17 -0.38
CA ARG A 30 18.27 -14.53 0.53
C ARG A 30 18.14 -16.02 0.83
N ASN A 31 19.19 -16.78 0.57
CA ASN A 31 19.19 -18.25 0.71
C ASN A 31 18.02 -18.93 -0.02
N GLY A 32 17.67 -18.44 -1.22
CA GLY A 32 16.57 -18.98 -2.03
C GLY A 32 15.16 -18.51 -1.63
N HIS A 33 15.00 -17.73 -0.55
CA HIS A 33 13.71 -17.21 -0.12
C HIS A 33 13.55 -15.74 -0.50
N GLY A 34 12.43 -15.39 -1.14
CA GLY A 34 12.08 -14.01 -1.44
C GLY A 34 11.94 -13.19 -0.16
N GLN A 35 12.64 -12.06 -0.08
CA GLN A 35 12.73 -11.27 1.14
C GLN A 35 12.54 -9.76 0.91
N TYR A 36 12.92 -9.25 -0.27
CA TYR A 36 12.81 -7.83 -0.58
C TYR A 36 12.29 -7.61 -2.01
N GLY A 37 11.83 -6.40 -2.29
CA GLY A 37 11.51 -5.93 -3.64
C GLY A 37 12.11 -4.55 -3.87
N ILE A 38 12.58 -4.30 -5.08
CA ILE A 38 12.98 -2.98 -5.56
C ILE A 38 11.90 -2.50 -6.51
N LEU A 39 11.33 -1.34 -6.20
CA LEU A 39 10.24 -0.73 -6.94
C LEU A 39 10.65 0.68 -7.33
N THR A 40 10.04 1.19 -8.40
CA THR A 40 10.15 2.61 -8.74
C THR A 40 9.38 3.47 -7.72
N MET A 41 9.74 4.75 -7.62
CA MET A 41 8.98 5.70 -6.79
C MET A 41 7.51 5.79 -7.21
N ALA A 42 7.22 5.75 -8.51
CA ALA A 42 5.86 5.78 -9.02
C ALA A 42 5.01 4.59 -8.55
N GLU A 43 5.58 3.37 -8.53
CA GLU A 43 4.92 2.19 -7.96
C GLU A 43 4.74 2.32 -6.44
N ILE A 44 5.71 2.87 -5.72
CA ILE A 44 5.60 3.11 -4.27
C ILE A 44 4.42 4.05 -3.98
N ASP A 45 4.33 5.17 -4.69
CA ASP A 45 3.25 6.13 -4.53
C ASP A 45 1.89 5.51 -4.86
N GLU A 46 1.83 4.61 -5.84
CA GLU A 46 0.60 3.88 -6.19
C GLU A 46 0.19 2.90 -5.09
N LEU A 47 1.13 2.14 -4.53
CA LEU A 47 0.88 1.25 -3.39
C LEU A 47 0.38 2.01 -2.17
N ASP A 48 0.93 3.19 -1.88
CA ASP A 48 0.51 4.01 -0.76
C ASP A 48 -0.90 4.58 -0.99
N ARG A 49 -1.25 4.99 -2.21
CA ARG A 49 -2.62 5.35 -2.56
C ARG A 49 -3.60 4.20 -2.36
N TYR A 50 -3.26 2.99 -2.80
CA TYR A 50 -4.12 1.81 -2.61
C TYR A 50 -4.29 1.46 -1.13
N ARG A 51 -3.22 1.54 -0.34
CA ARG A 51 -3.30 1.33 1.12
C ARG A 51 -4.21 2.35 1.78
N ALA A 52 -4.07 3.64 1.44
CA ALA A 52 -4.92 4.69 1.98
C ALA A 52 -6.40 4.47 1.61
N ALA A 53 -6.68 4.14 0.34
CA ALA A 53 -8.03 3.85 -0.13
C ALA A 53 -8.64 2.61 0.55
N TYR A 54 -7.85 1.55 0.75
CA TYR A 54 -8.29 0.35 1.47
C TYR A 54 -8.60 0.66 2.93
N THR A 55 -7.72 1.37 3.62
CA THR A 55 -7.94 1.78 5.02
C THR A 55 -9.18 2.65 5.15
N LEU A 56 -9.36 3.64 4.26
CA LEU A 56 -10.56 4.48 4.25
C LEU A 56 -11.83 3.65 4.04
N SER A 57 -11.83 2.80 3.00
CA SER A 57 -12.97 1.93 2.69
C SER A 57 -13.33 1.00 3.85
N SER A 58 -12.33 0.42 4.51
CA SER A 58 -12.56 -0.44 5.68
C SER A 58 -13.17 0.32 6.86
N LYS A 59 -12.73 1.54 7.13
CA LYS A 59 -13.29 2.40 8.19
C LYS A 59 -14.69 2.89 7.87
N LEU A 60 -14.97 3.23 6.61
CA LEU A 60 -16.31 3.63 6.18
C LEU A 60 -17.28 2.46 6.32
N LYS A 61 -16.89 1.27 5.86
CA LYS A 61 -17.71 0.05 5.98
C LYS A 61 -18.02 -0.27 7.45
N SER A 62 -17.03 -0.25 8.34
CA SER A 62 -17.28 -0.52 9.77
C SER A 62 -18.16 0.56 10.42
N SER A 63 -18.04 1.81 9.98
CA SER A 63 -18.88 2.90 10.47
C SER A 63 -20.32 2.78 9.97
N GLU A 64 -20.52 2.39 8.71
CA GLU A 64 -21.83 2.11 8.13
C GLU A 64 -22.51 0.92 8.82
N GLU A 65 -21.79 -0.18 9.03
CA GLU A 65 -22.31 -1.35 9.75
C GLU A 65 -22.75 -1.01 11.18
N ARG A 66 -22.03 -0.11 11.85
CA ARG A 66 -22.37 0.39 13.19
C ARG A 66 -23.58 1.32 13.16
N ALA A 67 -23.60 2.31 12.26
CA ALA A 67 -24.72 3.23 12.13
C ALA A 67 -26.03 2.52 11.75
N ASN A 68 -25.96 1.46 10.94
CA ASN A 68 -27.11 0.60 10.64
C ASN A 68 -27.65 -0.17 11.86
N LYS A 69 -26.84 -0.38 12.91
CA LYS A 69 -27.26 -1.06 14.15
C LYS A 69 -27.67 -0.08 15.24
N GLU A 70 -26.91 0.98 15.42
CA GLU A 70 -27.00 1.92 16.54
C GLU A 70 -27.80 3.19 16.18
N GLY A 71 -28.03 3.43 14.88
CA GLY A 71 -28.68 4.63 14.37
C GLY A 71 -27.70 5.55 13.64
N TRP A 72 -28.22 6.27 12.64
CA TRP A 72 -27.50 7.33 11.94
C TRP A 72 -27.75 8.67 12.63
N ILE A 73 -26.73 9.54 12.65
CA ILE A 73 -26.87 10.94 13.09
C ILE A 73 -26.96 11.85 11.86
N SER A 74 -27.77 12.91 11.94
CA SER A 74 -27.85 13.91 10.89
C SER A 74 -26.59 14.78 10.88
N ALA A 75 -26.28 15.42 9.74
CA ALA A 75 -25.14 16.34 9.67
C ALA A 75 -25.28 17.50 10.66
N ASP A 76 -26.49 18.06 10.79
CA ASP A 76 -26.79 19.17 11.71
C ASP A 76 -26.60 18.78 13.19
N ASP A 77 -26.97 17.55 13.57
CA ASP A 77 -26.80 17.08 14.95
C ASP A 77 -25.34 16.73 15.24
N LEU A 78 -24.63 16.15 14.27
CA LEU A 78 -23.19 15.93 14.38
C LEU A 78 -22.42 17.24 14.53
N GLU A 79 -22.78 18.27 13.77
CA GLU A 79 -22.14 19.59 13.85
C GLU A 79 -22.31 20.19 15.25
N LYS A 80 -23.52 20.12 15.84
CA LYS A 80 -23.78 20.57 17.22
C LYS A 80 -22.94 19.83 18.26
N GLU A 81 -22.67 18.54 18.06
CA GLU A 81 -21.82 17.73 18.95
C GLU A 81 -20.31 18.02 18.79
N LEU A 82 -19.89 18.50 17.62
CA LEU A 82 -18.48 18.79 17.31
C LEU A 82 -18.06 20.23 17.64
N VAL A 83 -18.99 21.13 17.98
CA VAL A 83 -18.65 22.48 18.45
C VAL A 83 -18.02 22.37 19.86
N VAL A 84 -16.69 22.49 19.91
CA VAL A 84 -15.90 22.73 21.14
C VAL A 84 -15.95 24.20 21.52
#